data_AF-Q7U615-F1
#
_entry.id   AF-Q7U615-F1
#
_cell.length_a   1.000
_cell.length_b   1.000
_cell.length_c   1.000
_cell.angle_alpha   90.00
_cell.angle_beta   90.00
_cell.angle_gamma   90.00
#
_symmetry.space_group_name_H-M   'P 1'
#
loop_
_entity.id
_entity.type
_entity.pdbx_description
1 polymer ?
#
loop_
_entity_poly.entity_id
_entity_poly.type
_entity_poly.pdbx_seq_one_letter_code
_entity_poly.pdbx_strand_id
1 'polypeptide(L)'
;MHFVIAMALITVVFDLIGVVTRKKNLFEVSFWNLIVATVAIFVAIIFGQIEAGLANPYGASRDILNYHSTIGWSLAGVLALLTGWRYVARQKDPNVLPKGFLAIDFILAGLVFAQVYLGDKLVWVYGLHTVPVVEAIREGVLS
;
A
#
# COMPACT_ATOMS: atom_id res chain seq x y z
N MET A 1 -1.49 -5.38 7.28
CA MET A 1 -1.29 -4.07 6.60
C MET A 1 0.16 -3.57 6.65
N HIS A 2 0.82 -3.55 7.82
CA HIS A 2 2.18 -2.98 8.00
C HIS A 2 3.27 -3.55 7.08
N PHE A 3 3.18 -4.84 6.72
CA PHE A 3 4.17 -5.50 5.85
C PHE A 3 4.23 -4.89 4.44
N VAL A 4 3.08 -4.62 3.81
CA VAL A 4 3.02 -4.04 2.45
C VAL A 4 3.50 -2.59 2.45
N ILE A 5 3.12 -1.82 3.49
CA ILE A 5 3.58 -0.45 3.71
C ILE A 5 5.12 -0.42 3.79
N ALA A 6 5.70 -1.29 4.61
CA ALA A 6 7.15 -1.39 4.76
C ALA A 6 7.83 -1.73 3.43
N MET A 7 7.32 -2.72 2.68
CA MET A 7 7.93 -3.09 1.41
C MET A 7 7.80 -2.01 0.33
N ALA A 8 6.66 -1.31 0.25
CA ALA A 8 6.48 -0.21 -0.70
C ALA A 8 7.45 0.95 -0.41
N LEU A 9 7.61 1.34 0.86
CA LEU A 9 8.57 2.37 1.27
C LEU A 9 10.02 1.92 1.03
N ILE A 10 10.32 0.64 1.29
CA ILE A 10 11.64 0.06 1.02
C ILE A 10 11.99 0.11 -0.47
N THR A 11 11.03 -0.10 -1.38
CA THR A 11 11.26 0.08 -2.84
C THR A 11 11.72 1.49 -3.15
N VAL A 12 11.02 2.51 -2.64
CA VAL A 12 11.34 3.92 -2.88
C VAL A 12 12.73 4.27 -2.35
N VAL A 13 13.08 3.78 -1.16
CA VAL A 13 14.41 3.97 -0.56
C VAL A 13 15.49 3.29 -1.40
N PHE A 14 15.28 2.05 -1.84
CA PHE A 14 16.26 1.34 -2.67
C PHE A 14 16.41 1.96 -4.06
N ASP A 15 15.35 2.51 -4.65
CA ASP A 15 15.44 3.25 -5.90
C ASP A 15 16.18 4.58 -5.75
N LEU A 16 15.93 5.30 -4.66
CA LEU A 16 16.68 6.52 -4.33
C LEU A 16 18.17 6.22 -4.15
N ILE A 17 18.51 5.21 -3.35
CA ILE A 17 19.91 4.81 -3.13
C ILE A 17 20.51 4.26 -4.42
N GLY A 18 19.76 3.49 -5.22
CA GLY A 18 20.19 2.97 -6.51
C GLY A 18 20.57 4.08 -7.49
N VAL A 19 19.75 5.13 -7.58
CA VAL A 19 20.01 6.31 -8.43
C VAL A 19 21.18 7.15 -7.92
N VAL A 20 21.28 7.39 -6.61
CA VAL A 20 22.37 8.17 -6.02
C VAL A 20 23.72 7.45 -6.11
N THR A 21 23.73 6.14 -5.87
CA THR A 21 24.97 5.35 -5.78
C THR A 21 25.37 4.70 -7.11
N ARG A 22 24.51 4.74 -8.15
CA ARG A 22 24.65 4.06 -9.46
C ARG A 22 25.06 2.59 -9.38
N LYS A 23 24.77 1.90 -8.26
CA LYS A 23 25.12 0.49 -8.07
C LYS A 23 24.10 -0.40 -8.75
N LYS A 24 24.52 -1.10 -9.80
CA LYS A 24 23.67 -2.01 -10.60
C LYS A 24 22.92 -3.05 -9.78
N ASN A 25 23.55 -3.58 -8.73
CA ASN A 25 22.95 -4.57 -7.83
C ASN A 25 21.72 -4.05 -7.08
N LEU A 26 21.62 -2.73 -6.82
CA LEU A 26 20.48 -2.14 -6.12
C LEU A 26 19.24 -2.05 -7.02
N PHE A 27 19.42 -1.88 -8.34
CA PHE A 27 18.30 -1.86 -9.28
C PHE A 27 17.62 -3.23 -9.39
N GLU A 28 18.40 -4.31 -9.28
CA GLU A 28 17.87 -5.67 -9.27
C GLU A 28 17.12 -5.99 -7.98
N VAL A 29 17.68 -5.63 -6.82
CA VAL A 29 16.98 -5.78 -5.52
C VAL A 29 15.68 -4.98 -5.50
N SER A 30 15.72 -3.73 -5.96
CA SER A 30 14.50 -2.90 -6.03
C SER A 30 13.46 -3.48 -6.98
N PHE A 31 13.86 -4.02 -8.14
CA PHE A 31 12.94 -4.65 -9.08
C PHE A 31 12.23 -5.87 -8.47
N TRP A 32 12.98 -6.75 -7.81
CA TRP A 32 12.39 -7.91 -7.12
C TRP A 32 11.48 -7.47 -5.98
N ASN A 33 11.89 -6.46 -5.22
CA ASN A 33 11.07 -5.89 -4.16
C ASN A 33 9.76 -5.30 -4.70
N LEU A 34 9.79 -4.63 -5.86
CA LEU A 34 8.62 -4.06 -6.51
C LEU A 34 7.62 -5.15 -6.96
N ILE A 35 8.10 -6.27 -7.51
CA ILE A 35 7.25 -7.43 -7.83
C ILE A 35 6.59 -7.97 -6.57
N VAL A 36 7.39 -8.23 -5.53
CA VAL A 36 6.89 -8.81 -4.27
C VAL A 36 5.90 -7.84 -3.59
N ALA A 37 6.16 -6.53 -3.63
CA ALA A 37 5.25 -5.49 -3.15
C ALA A 37 3.92 -5.49 -3.91
N THR A 38 3.98 -5.66 -5.24
CA THR A 38 2.78 -5.74 -6.10
C THR A 38 1.94 -6.96 -5.75
N VAL A 39 2.54 -8.14 -5.54
CA VAL A 39 1.78 -9.33 -5.14
C VAL A 39 1.21 -9.14 -3.73
N ALA A 40 2.03 -8.65 -2.80
CA ALA A 40 1.64 -8.48 -1.40
C ALA A 40 0.50 -7.48 -1.22
N ILE A 41 0.42 -6.40 -2.03
CA ILE A 41 -0.69 -5.45 -1.93
C ILE A 41 -2.04 -6.07 -2.29
N PHE A 42 -2.10 -6.95 -3.31
CA PHE A 42 -3.34 -7.66 -3.62
C PHE A 42 -3.76 -8.58 -2.47
N VAL A 43 -2.82 -9.34 -1.90
CA VAL A 43 -3.09 -10.20 -0.75
C VAL A 43 -3.60 -9.38 0.44
N ALA A 44 -2.94 -8.26 0.76
CA ALA A 44 -3.35 -7.39 1.86
C ALA A 44 -4.74 -6.78 1.64
N ILE A 45 -5.09 -6.39 0.42
CA ILE A 45 -6.43 -5.88 0.10
C ILE A 45 -7.49 -6.97 0.34
N ILE A 46 -7.25 -8.21 -0.12
CA ILE A 46 -8.18 -9.32 0.08
C ILE A 46 -8.47 -9.54 1.57
N PHE A 47 -7.42 -9.68 2.39
CA PHE A 47 -7.58 -9.82 3.84
C PHE A 47 -8.27 -8.60 4.46
N GLY A 48 -7.94 -7.40 4.01
CA GLY A 48 -8.60 -6.17 4.46
C GLY A 48 -10.10 -6.12 4.15
N GLN A 49 -10.54 -6.60 2.99
CA GLN A 49 -11.97 -6.69 2.66
C GLN A 49 -12.68 -7.71 3.54
N ILE A 50 -12.03 -8.85 3.84
CA ILE A 50 -12.59 -9.86 4.73
C ILE A 50 -12.77 -9.27 6.14
N GLU A 51 -11.75 -8.60 6.68
CA GLU A 51 -11.82 -7.94 7.98
C GLU A 51 -12.88 -6.83 8.02
N ALA A 52 -12.95 -5.99 6.99
CA ALA A 52 -13.97 -4.96 6.84
C ALA A 52 -15.40 -5.53 6.86
N GLY A 53 -15.63 -6.66 6.20
CA GLY A 53 -16.93 -7.34 6.19
C GLY A 53 -17.32 -7.94 7.55
N LEU A 54 -16.33 -8.33 8.36
CA LEU A 54 -16.56 -8.86 9.71
C LEU A 54 -16.78 -7.77 10.76
N ALA A 55 -16.21 -6.58 10.56
CA ALA A 55 -16.23 -5.48 11.55
C ALA A 55 -17.52 -4.64 11.55
N ASN A 56 -18.41 -4.79 10.55
CA ASN A 56 -19.67 -4.03 10.43
C ASN A 56 -19.51 -2.51 10.68
N PRO A 57 -18.81 -1.78 9.79
CA PRO A 57 -18.54 -0.35 9.96
C PRO A 57 -19.83 0.50 10.06
N TYR A 58 -19.85 1.42 11.03
CA TYR A 58 -21.00 2.26 11.40
C TYR A 58 -20.68 3.75 11.26
N GLY A 59 -21.70 4.57 10.97
CA GLY A 59 -21.57 6.02 10.85
C GLY A 59 -20.37 6.49 10.00
N ALA A 60 -19.59 7.43 10.54
CA ALA A 60 -18.43 8.03 9.85
C ALA A 60 -17.26 7.05 9.58
N SER A 61 -17.21 5.90 10.27
CA SER A 61 -16.16 4.90 10.05
C SER A 61 -16.32 4.18 8.70
N ARG A 62 -17.56 4.07 8.20
CA ARG A 62 -17.87 3.49 6.89
C ARG A 62 -17.29 4.31 5.74
N ASP A 63 -17.42 5.63 5.81
CA ASP A 63 -16.89 6.52 4.76
C ASP A 63 -15.36 6.49 4.74
N ILE A 64 -14.72 6.51 5.91
CA ILE A 64 -13.26 6.40 6.02
C ILE A 64 -12.77 5.04 5.51
N LEU A 65 -13.48 3.96 5.82
CA LEU A 65 -13.16 2.63 5.32
C LEU A 65 -13.32 2.54 3.79
N ASN A 66 -14.34 3.19 3.24
CA ASN A 66 -14.51 3.29 1.79
C ASN A 66 -13.34 4.05 1.15
N TYR A 67 -12.96 5.22 1.68
CA TYR A 67 -11.79 5.96 1.19
C TYR A 67 -10.51 5.13 1.28
N HIS A 68 -10.27 4.47 2.43
CA HIS A 68 -9.14 3.58 2.63
C HIS A 68 -9.13 2.43 1.59
N SER A 69 -10.28 1.78 1.37
CA SER A 69 -10.41 0.69 0.41
C SER A 69 -10.18 1.16 -1.04
N THR A 70 -10.79 2.28 -1.45
CA THR A 70 -10.64 2.85 -2.79
C THR A 70 -9.20 3.27 -3.07
N ILE A 71 -8.54 3.93 -2.11
CA ILE A 71 -7.13 4.31 -2.23
C ILE A 71 -6.25 3.06 -2.29
N GLY A 72 -6.58 2.00 -1.52
CA GLY A 72 -5.89 0.72 -1.55
C GLY A 72 -5.93 0.06 -2.94
N TRP A 73 -7.12 -0.07 -3.53
CA TRP A 73 -7.30 -0.60 -4.89
C TRP A 73 -6.59 0.26 -5.95
N SER A 74 -6.68 1.59 -5.82
CA SER A 74 -5.98 2.51 -6.73
C SER A 74 -4.47 2.33 -6.65
N LEU A 75 -3.93 2.20 -5.43
CA LEU A 75 -2.52 1.91 -5.19
C LEU A 75 -2.07 0.58 -5.80
N ALA A 76 -2.89 -0.48 -5.68
CA ALA A 76 -2.58 -1.77 -6.31
C ALA A 76 -2.52 -1.66 -7.83
N GLY A 77 -3.46 -0.92 -8.45
CA GLY A 77 -3.42 -0.64 -9.88
C GLY A 77 -2.17 0.14 -10.30
N VAL A 78 -1.82 1.21 -9.57
CA VAL A 78 -0.61 2.01 -9.84
C VAL A 78 0.65 1.16 -9.67
N LEU A 79 0.77 0.36 -8.60
CA LEU A 79 1.88 -0.56 -8.38
C LEU A 79 2.01 -1.58 -9.51
N ALA A 80 0.90 -2.20 -9.93
CA ALA A 80 0.92 -3.15 -11.04
C ALA A 80 1.38 -2.50 -12.36
N LEU A 81 0.93 -1.27 -12.64
CA LEU A 81 1.37 -0.51 -13.81
C LEU A 81 2.85 -0.14 -13.73
N LEU A 82 3.34 0.30 -12.58
CA LEU A 82 4.76 0.63 -12.38
C LEU A 82 5.65 -0.59 -12.52
N THR A 83 5.23 -1.73 -11.94
CA THR A 83 5.92 -3.01 -12.09
C THR A 83 5.99 -3.43 -13.55
N GLY A 84 4.87 -3.33 -14.27
CA GLY A 84 4.80 -3.63 -15.70
C GLY A 84 5.70 -2.70 -16.53
N TRP A 85 5.64 -1.39 -16.28
CA TRP A 85 6.52 -0.43 -16.96
C TRP A 85 7.99 -0.73 -16.68
N ARG A 86 8.36 -0.92 -15.40
CA ARG A 86 9.73 -1.25 -15.03
C ARG A 86 10.20 -2.56 -15.68
N TYR A 87 9.32 -3.55 -15.77
CA TYR A 87 9.61 -4.82 -16.46
C TYR A 87 9.90 -4.61 -17.95
N VAL A 88 9.08 -3.83 -18.66
CA VAL A 88 9.30 -3.52 -20.09
C VAL A 88 10.56 -2.68 -20.29
N ALA A 89 10.80 -1.69 -19.44
CA ALA A 89 12.00 -0.85 -19.52
C ALA A 89 13.29 -1.67 -19.29
N ARG A 90 13.23 -2.63 -18.36
CA ARG A 90 14.33 -3.56 -18.08
C ARG A 90 14.74 -4.38 -19.30
N GLN A 91 13.82 -4.69 -20.23
CA GLN A 91 14.14 -5.42 -21.46
C GLN A 91 15.09 -4.64 -22.40
N LYS A 92 15.08 -3.30 -22.33
CA LYS A 92 16.00 -2.46 -23.11
C LYS A 92 17.36 -2.30 -22.43
N ASP A 93 17.35 -1.89 -21.16
CA ASP A 93 18.56 -1.83 -20.34
C ASP A 93 18.21 -2.05 -18.87
N PRO A 94 18.66 -3.16 -18.26
CA PRO A 94 18.37 -3.46 -16.86
C PRO A 94 19.12 -2.55 -15.87
N ASN A 95 20.09 -1.75 -16.32
CA ASN A 95 20.93 -0.92 -15.44
C ASN A 95 20.50 0.54 -15.37
N VAL A 96 19.46 0.93 -16.11
CA VAL A 96 19.03 2.32 -16.24
C VAL A 96 17.56 2.45 -15.82
N LEU A 97 17.30 3.28 -14.82
CA LEU A 97 15.94 3.61 -14.40
C LEU A 97 15.29 4.52 -15.47
N PRO A 98 14.00 4.31 -15.84
CA PRO A 98 13.30 5.22 -16.73
C PRO A 98 13.28 6.65 -16.18
N LYS A 99 13.45 7.64 -17.06
CA LYS A 99 13.35 9.06 -16.67
C LYS A 99 11.95 9.32 -16.10
N GLY A 100 11.90 9.87 -14.89
CA GLY A 100 10.64 10.16 -14.18
C GLY A 100 10.12 9.05 -13.28
N PHE A 101 10.67 7.82 -13.34
CA PHE A 101 10.23 6.71 -12.48
C PHE A 101 10.38 7.05 -10.99
N LEU A 102 11.51 7.65 -10.62
CA LEU A 102 11.81 8.07 -9.25
C LEU A 102 10.85 9.15 -8.73
N ALA A 103 10.33 10.02 -9.60
CA ALA A 103 9.32 11.00 -9.20
C ALA A 103 7.99 10.32 -8.88
N ILE A 104 7.62 9.30 -9.66
CA ILE A 104 6.41 8.51 -9.41
C ILE A 104 6.57 7.65 -8.14
N ASP A 105 7.76 7.12 -7.87
CA ASP A 105 8.04 6.41 -6.62
C ASP A 105 7.83 7.31 -5.39
N PHE A 106 8.23 8.58 -5.45
CA PHE A 106 7.95 9.53 -4.37
C PHE A 106 6.46 9.80 -4.20
N ILE A 107 5.70 9.90 -5.29
CA ILE A 107 4.23 10.02 -5.23
C ILE A 107 3.62 8.76 -4.59
N LEU A 108 4.12 7.57 -4.96
CA LEU A 108 3.71 6.30 -4.37
C LEU A 108 3.96 6.30 -2.86
N ALA A 109 5.14 6.76 -2.42
CA ALA A 109 5.46 6.89 -1.00
C ALA A 109 4.47 7.80 -0.27
N GLY A 110 4.14 8.95 -0.87
CA GLY A 110 3.13 9.89 -0.33
C GLY A 110 1.74 9.24 -0.17
N LEU A 111 1.30 8.49 -1.17
CA LEU A 111 0.04 7.75 -1.12
C LEU A 111 0.04 6.64 -0.05
N VAL A 112 1.18 5.96 0.14
CA VAL A 112 1.35 4.97 1.22
C VAL A 112 1.22 5.63 2.59
N PHE A 113 1.80 6.82 2.81
CA PHE A 113 1.60 7.57 4.06
C PHE A 113 0.15 7.96 4.30
N ALA A 114 -0.56 8.42 3.26
CA ALA A 114 -2.00 8.69 3.37
C ALA A 114 -2.78 7.43 3.76
N GLN A 115 -2.38 6.27 3.23
CA GLN A 115 -3.02 5.00 3.53
C GLN A 115 -2.78 4.51 4.96
N VAL A 116 -1.57 4.72 5.49
CA VAL A 116 -1.25 4.50 6.91
C VAL A 116 -2.14 5.35 7.79
N TYR A 117 -2.23 6.65 7.49
CA TYR A 117 -3.04 7.59 8.28
C TYR A 117 -4.52 7.21 8.34
N LEU A 118 -5.11 6.81 7.20
CA LEU A 118 -6.50 6.35 7.16
C LEU A 118 -6.70 5.03 7.91
N GLY A 119 -5.76 4.08 7.76
CA GLY A 119 -5.77 2.82 8.48
C GLY A 119 -5.69 3.01 10.00
N ASP A 120 -4.80 3.88 10.47
CA ASP A 120 -4.64 4.20 11.88
C ASP A 120 -5.90 4.87 12.45
N LYS A 121 -6.58 5.73 11.69
CA LYS A 121 -7.87 6.29 12.12
C LYS A 121 -8.91 5.21 12.37
N LEU A 122 -9.01 4.20 11.49
CA LEU A 122 -9.98 3.12 11.65
C LEU A 122 -9.75 2.33 12.95
N VAL A 123 -8.49 2.12 13.33
CA VAL A 123 -8.12 1.37 14.54
C VAL A 123 -8.23 2.24 15.79
N TRP A 124 -7.60 3.40 15.81
CA TRP A 124 -7.40 4.19 17.04
C TRP A 124 -8.51 5.19 17.33
N VAL A 125 -9.18 5.70 16.30
CA VAL A 125 -10.28 6.67 16.47
C VAL A 125 -11.64 5.97 16.50
N TYR A 126 -11.86 5.05 15.57
CA TYR A 126 -13.14 4.35 15.44
C TYR A 126 -13.17 2.97 16.09
N GLY A 127 -12.02 2.47 16.56
CA GLY A 127 -11.98 1.23 17.34
C GLY A 127 -12.44 -0.01 16.59
N LEU A 128 -12.43 -0.01 15.25
CA LEU A 128 -13.04 -1.07 14.42
C LEU A 128 -12.45 -2.48 14.65
N HIS A 129 -11.31 -2.56 15.34
CA HIS A 129 -10.61 -3.78 15.72
C HIS A 129 -10.46 -3.99 17.23
N THR A 130 -11.17 -3.18 18.04
CA THR A 130 -11.15 -3.31 19.50
C THR A 130 -12.37 -4.10 19.95
N VAL A 131 -12.14 -5.09 20.83
CA VAL A 131 -13.19 -5.96 21.40
C VAL A 131 -14.41 -5.17 21.93
N PRO A 132 -14.24 -4.03 22.65
CA PRO A 132 -15.39 -3.28 23.19
C PRO A 132 -16.33 -2.72 22.12
N VAL A 133 -15.79 -2.27 20.98
CA VAL A 133 -16.60 -1.70 19.90
C VAL A 133 -17.32 -2.80 19.13
N VAL A 134 -16.68 -3.94 18.92
CA VAL A 134 -17.29 -5.11 18.27
C VAL A 134 -18.43 -5.68 19.12
N GLU A 135 -18.27 -5.71 20.44
CA GLU A 135 -19.35 -6.10 21.36
C GLU A 135 -20.50 -5.09 21.36
N ALA A 136 -20.22 -3.78 21.41
CA ALA A 136 -21.24 -2.74 21.36
C ALA A 136 -22.08 -2.77 20.05
N ILE A 137 -21.48 -3.11 18.91
CA ILE A 137 -22.21 -3.31 17.65
C ILE A 137 -23.06 -4.58 17.70
N ARG A 138 -22.53 -5.69 18.26
CA ARG A 138 -23.30 -6.94 18.42
C ARG A 138 -24.49 -6.78 19.36
N GLU A 139 -24.37 -5.91 20.36
CA GLU A 139 -25.43 -5.56 21.30
C GLU A 139 -26.41 -4.50 20.73
N GLY A 140 -26.15 -3.96 19.55
CA GLY A 140 -27.01 -2.96 18.89
C GLY A 140 -26.96 -1.56 19.52
N VAL A 141 -25.93 -1.27 20.31
CA VAL A 141 -25.74 0.02 20.99
C VAL A 141 -25.22 1.09 20.02
N LEU A 142 -24.54 0.68 18.95
CA LEU A 142 -24.02 1.53 17.89
C LEU A 142 -24.59 1.06 16.54
N SER A 143 -25.20 1.98 15.76
CA SER A 143 -25.78 1.75 14.42
C SER A 143 -25.19 2.69 13.37
#